data_AF-A0A7S0MD21-F1
#
_entry.id   AF-A0A7S0MD21-F1
#
_cell.length_a   1.000
_cell.length_b   1.000
_cell.length_c   1.000
_cell.angle_alpha   90.00
_cell.angle_beta   90.00
_cell.angle_gamma   90.00
#
_symmetry.space_group_name_H-M   'P 1'
#
loop_
_entity.id
_entity.type
_entity.pdbx_description
1 polymer ?
#
loop_
_entity_poly.entity_id
_entity_poly.type
_entity_poly.pdbx_seq_one_letter_code
_entity_poly.pdbx_strand_id
1 'polypeptide(L)'
;GGGGGGGAATAQDKLQDKTKSKRFKGVFYDPAKAVWLAHCYIPSHGKRFMGGYATEEDAARAYDRAALTNLGHKRASINFRREDYAELLEQLRERDVRLGKDPDRHMGIGEEAMTL
;
A
#
# COMPACT_ATOMS: atom_id res chain seq x y z
N GLY A 1 -10.34 -17.55 29.75
CA GLY A 1 -11.33 -16.68 29.08
C GLY A 1 -10.57 -15.80 28.10
N GLY A 2 -11.06 -15.44 26.93
CA GLY A 2 -12.38 -15.58 26.31
C GLY A 2 -12.60 -14.34 25.42
N GLY A 3 -13.03 -14.55 24.18
CA GLY A 3 -13.47 -13.51 23.22
C GLY A 3 -12.39 -13.12 22.20
N GLY A 4 -12.50 -13.35 20.89
CA GLY A 4 -13.70 -13.43 20.05
C GLY A 4 -13.88 -12.09 19.33
N GLY A 5 -13.41 -11.98 18.10
CA GLY A 5 -13.44 -10.76 17.29
C GLY A 5 -13.77 -11.03 15.82
N GLY A 6 -14.81 -11.81 15.56
CA GLY A 6 -15.41 -11.95 14.23
C GLY A 6 -16.21 -10.70 13.90
N GLY A 7 -15.59 -9.71 13.24
CA GLY A 7 -16.28 -8.53 12.74
C GLY A 7 -17.25 -8.90 11.63
N ALA A 8 -18.55 -8.61 11.82
CA ALA A 8 -19.56 -8.78 10.78
C ALA A 8 -19.22 -7.89 9.57
N ALA A 9 -18.97 -8.50 8.42
CA ALA A 9 -18.74 -7.81 7.15
C ALA A 9 -19.89 -6.82 6.87
N THR A 10 -19.57 -5.52 6.77
CA THR A 10 -20.54 -4.48 6.44
C THR A 10 -21.06 -4.66 5.01
N ALA A 11 -22.22 -4.07 4.67
CA ALA A 11 -22.74 -4.11 3.29
C ALA A 11 -21.73 -3.54 2.26
N GLN A 12 -20.87 -2.61 2.69
CA GLN A 12 -19.76 -2.10 1.90
C GLN A 12 -18.67 -3.15 1.66
N ASP A 13 -18.38 -4.01 2.63
CA ASP A 13 -17.42 -5.12 2.51
C ASP A 13 -17.92 -6.20 1.54
N LYS A 14 -19.22 -6.55 1.62
CA LYS A 14 -19.84 -7.50 0.69
C LYS A 14 -19.93 -7.00 -0.75
N LEU A 15 -20.17 -5.70 -0.96
CA LEU A 15 -20.19 -5.12 -2.31
C LEU A 15 -18.78 -5.02 -2.91
N GLN A 16 -17.77 -4.77 -2.06
CA GLN A 16 -16.36 -4.78 -2.46
C GLN A 16 -15.93 -6.14 -2.96
N ASP A 17 -16.38 -7.25 -2.35
CA ASP A 17 -15.99 -8.60 -2.80
C ASP A 17 -16.39 -8.89 -4.26
N LYS A 18 -17.62 -8.50 -4.65
CA LYS A 18 -18.12 -8.70 -6.03
C LYS A 18 -17.47 -7.78 -7.07
N THR A 19 -17.07 -6.59 -6.64
CA THR A 19 -16.50 -5.56 -7.50
C THR A 19 -14.98 -5.57 -7.51
N LYS A 20 -14.36 -6.39 -6.64
CA LYS A 20 -12.92 -6.51 -6.55
C LYS A 20 -12.34 -7.09 -7.84
N SER A 21 -11.27 -6.46 -8.30
CA SER A 21 -10.43 -7.03 -9.34
C SER A 21 -9.92 -8.40 -8.90
N LYS A 22 -10.08 -9.38 -9.78
CA LYS A 22 -9.47 -10.71 -9.60
C LYS A 22 -7.99 -10.70 -9.95
N ARG A 23 -7.54 -9.73 -10.74
CA ARG A 23 -6.19 -9.63 -11.28
C ARG A 23 -5.27 -8.81 -10.37
N PHE A 24 -5.82 -7.75 -9.75
CA PHE A 24 -5.03 -6.74 -9.09
C PHE A 24 -5.49 -6.48 -7.64
N LYS A 25 -4.52 -6.48 -6.74
CA LYS A 25 -4.69 -6.14 -5.33
C LYS A 25 -5.13 -4.70 -5.17
N GLY A 26 -6.14 -4.51 -4.32
CA GLY A 26 -6.62 -3.19 -3.94
C GLY A 26 -7.43 -2.46 -5.02
N VAL A 27 -7.78 -3.14 -6.12
CA VAL A 27 -8.56 -2.57 -7.22
C VAL A 27 -10.00 -3.06 -7.16
N PHE A 28 -10.96 -2.16 -7.39
CA PHE A 28 -12.40 -2.43 -7.35
C PHE A 28 -13.11 -1.67 -8.46
N TYR A 29 -14.16 -2.21 -9.06
CA TYR A 29 -14.97 -1.53 -10.06
C TYR A 29 -16.21 -0.87 -9.45
N ASP A 30 -16.41 0.43 -9.68
CA ASP A 30 -17.63 1.14 -9.32
C ASP A 30 -18.55 1.22 -10.55
N PRO A 31 -19.60 0.38 -10.66
CA PRO A 31 -20.49 0.38 -11.82
C PRO A 31 -21.37 1.64 -11.90
N ALA A 32 -21.61 2.34 -10.79
CA ALA A 32 -22.42 3.55 -10.80
C ALA A 32 -21.69 4.72 -11.45
N LYS A 33 -20.36 4.73 -11.34
CA LYS A 33 -19.49 5.75 -11.94
C LYS A 33 -18.73 5.26 -13.17
N ALA A 34 -18.81 3.97 -13.47
CA ALA A 34 -18.03 3.28 -14.50
C ALA A 34 -16.51 3.54 -14.39
N VAL A 35 -15.97 3.48 -13.16
CA VAL A 35 -14.53 3.69 -12.90
C VAL A 35 -13.93 2.57 -12.07
N TRP A 36 -12.63 2.38 -12.21
CA TRP A 36 -11.82 1.50 -11.38
C TRP A 36 -11.22 2.28 -10.21
N LEU A 37 -11.52 1.86 -8.99
CA LEU A 37 -11.07 2.45 -7.75
C LEU A 37 -9.82 1.75 -7.24
N ALA A 38 -8.85 2.52 -6.76
CA ALA A 38 -7.68 1.99 -6.05
C ALA A 38 -7.76 2.31 -4.55
N HIS A 39 -7.61 1.28 -3.71
CA HIS A 39 -7.54 1.41 -2.26
C HIS A 39 -6.32 0.68 -1.71
N CYS A 40 -5.55 1.36 -0.86
CA CYS A 40 -4.41 0.77 -0.16
C CYS A 40 -4.57 0.92 1.35
N TYR A 41 -4.18 -0.10 2.09
CA TYR A 41 -4.15 -0.06 3.55
C TYR A 41 -2.77 0.41 4.00
N ILE A 42 -2.72 1.60 4.58
CA ILE A 42 -1.48 2.20 5.10
C ILE A 42 -1.50 2.06 6.62
N PRO A 43 -0.50 1.42 7.26
CA PRO A 43 -0.51 1.13 8.70
C PRO A 43 -0.84 2.35 9.58
N SER A 44 -0.31 3.52 9.25
CA SER A 44 -0.52 4.75 10.02
C SER A 44 -1.84 5.48 9.71
N HIS A 45 -2.50 5.17 8.58
CA HIS A 45 -3.65 5.93 8.08
C HIS A 45 -4.89 5.06 7.78
N GLY A 46 -4.81 3.76 8.00
CA GLY A 46 -5.86 2.79 7.65
C GLY A 46 -6.09 2.69 6.14
N LYS A 47 -7.33 2.35 5.76
CA LYS A 47 -7.74 2.21 4.36
C LYS A 47 -7.82 3.58 3.70
N ARG A 48 -6.96 3.84 2.73
CA ARG A 48 -6.93 5.08 1.96
C ARG A 48 -7.38 4.83 0.52
N PHE A 49 -8.10 5.80 -0.04
CA PHE A 49 -8.51 5.84 -1.43
C PHE A 49 -7.46 6.60 -2.25
N MET A 50 -6.98 6.00 -3.33
CA MET A 50 -5.93 6.56 -4.19
C MET A 50 -6.51 7.30 -5.40
N GLY A 51 -7.73 6.96 -5.81
CA GLY A 51 -8.41 7.59 -6.93
C GLY A 51 -9.33 6.65 -7.69
N GLY A 52 -10.13 7.23 -8.59
CA GLY A 52 -10.91 6.53 -9.60
C GLY A 52 -10.25 6.71 -10.97
N TYR A 53 -10.16 5.63 -11.73
CA TYR A 53 -9.39 5.53 -12.97
C TYR A 53 -10.26 4.93 -14.08
N ALA A 54 -9.91 5.25 -15.33
CA ALA A 54 -10.64 4.72 -16.49
C ALA A 54 -10.40 3.22 -16.70
N THR A 55 -9.20 2.74 -16.37
CA THR A 55 -8.79 1.35 -16.58
C THR A 55 -8.41 0.66 -15.27
N GLU A 56 -8.52 -0.67 -15.28
CA GLU A 56 -8.16 -1.51 -14.15
C GLU A 56 -6.65 -1.43 -13.86
N GLU A 57 -5.84 -1.41 -14.92
CA GLU A 57 -4.39 -1.29 -14.87
C GLU A 57 -3.93 0.05 -14.27
N ASP A 58 -4.58 1.16 -14.61
CA ASP A 58 -4.23 2.47 -14.05
C ASP A 58 -4.49 2.53 -12.55
N ALA A 59 -5.61 1.97 -12.11
CA ALA A 59 -5.92 1.82 -10.69
C ALA A 59 -4.89 0.93 -9.97
N ALA A 60 -4.51 -0.19 -10.58
CA ALA A 60 -3.50 -1.09 -10.04
C ALA A 60 -2.13 -0.39 -9.91
N ARG A 61 -1.73 0.41 -10.90
CA ARG A 61 -0.50 1.21 -10.83
C ARG A 61 -0.54 2.28 -9.74
N ALA A 62 -1.71 2.86 -9.47
CA ALA A 62 -1.86 3.80 -8.36
C ALA A 62 -1.74 3.12 -7.00
N TYR A 63 -2.32 1.92 -6.85
CA TYR A 63 -2.13 1.08 -5.66
C TYR A 63 -0.65 0.78 -5.43
N ASP A 64 0.06 0.30 -6.46
CA ASP A 64 1.48 -0.08 -6.36
C ASP A 64 2.35 1.08 -5.90
N ARG A 65 2.17 2.27 -6.50
CA ARG A 65 2.90 3.49 -6.13
C ARG A 65 2.67 3.86 -4.67
N ALA A 66 1.42 3.78 -4.20
CA ALA A 66 1.10 4.03 -2.81
C ALA A 66 1.71 2.98 -1.87
N ALA A 67 1.67 1.70 -2.25
CA ALA A 67 2.26 0.61 -1.49
C ALA A 67 3.78 0.77 -1.36
N LEU A 68 4.48 1.05 -2.46
CA LEU A 68 5.93 1.31 -2.47
C LEU A 68 6.30 2.48 -1.56
N THR A 69 5.55 3.57 -1.64
CA THR A 69 5.85 4.81 -0.91
C THR A 69 5.62 4.68 0.60
N ASN A 70 4.54 3.99 1.00
CA ASN A 70 4.05 3.99 2.39
C ASN A 70 4.32 2.68 3.15
N LEU A 71 4.39 1.54 2.46
CA LEU A 71 4.65 0.22 3.07
C LEU A 71 6.12 -0.18 3.00
N GLY A 72 6.91 0.53 2.19
CA GLY A 72 8.36 0.35 2.04
C GLY A 72 8.72 -0.25 0.68
N HIS A 73 9.56 0.47 -0.06
CA HIS A 73 9.89 0.19 -1.46
C HIS A 73 10.59 -1.17 -1.67
N LYS A 74 11.30 -1.71 -0.66
CA LYS A 74 11.95 -3.04 -0.72
C LYS A 74 11.01 -4.21 -0.41
N ARG A 75 9.95 -4.01 0.39
CA ARG A 75 9.11 -5.11 0.95
C ARG A 75 7.66 -5.08 0.50
N ALA A 76 7.19 -3.96 -0.06
CA ALA A 76 5.82 -3.86 -0.53
C ALA A 76 5.50 -4.95 -1.56
N SER A 77 4.33 -5.57 -1.37
CA SER A 77 3.75 -6.50 -2.34
C SER A 77 2.93 -5.69 -3.34
N ILE A 78 3.40 -5.66 -4.57
CA ILE A 78 2.83 -4.90 -5.68
C ILE A 78 2.29 -5.83 -6.78
N ASN A 79 1.50 -5.26 -7.68
CA ASN A 79 0.81 -5.95 -8.77
C ASN A 79 1.69 -6.13 -10.01
N PHE A 80 2.49 -5.10 -10.35
CA PHE A 80 3.38 -5.12 -11.50
C PHE A 80 4.82 -5.37 -11.09
N ARG A 81 5.71 -5.52 -12.08
CA ARG A 81 7.12 -5.78 -11.80
C ARG A 81 7.77 -4.52 -11.23
N ARG A 82 8.83 -4.70 -10.46
CA ARG A 82 9.55 -3.57 -9.86
C ARG A 82 10.26 -2.73 -10.91
N GLU A 83 10.68 -3.36 -11.99
CA GLU A 83 11.30 -2.69 -13.14
C GLU A 83 10.38 -1.62 -13.76
N ASP A 84 9.06 -1.84 -13.78
CA ASP A 84 8.07 -0.84 -14.22
C ASP A 84 8.09 0.45 -13.37
N TYR A 85 8.69 0.40 -12.18
CA TYR A 85 8.78 1.49 -11.23
C TYR A 85 10.23 1.87 -10.90
N ALA A 86 11.20 1.50 -11.74
CA ALA A 86 12.63 1.71 -11.45
C ALA A 86 12.95 3.15 -11.03
N GLU A 87 12.39 4.14 -11.73
CA GLU A 87 12.61 5.56 -11.44
C GLU A 87 12.02 5.97 -10.07
N LEU A 88 10.80 5.51 -9.75
CA LEU A 88 10.20 5.74 -8.44
C LEU A 88 10.98 5.05 -7.32
N LEU A 89 11.46 3.82 -7.56
CA LEU A 89 12.25 3.08 -6.58
C LEU A 89 13.57 3.78 -6.28
N GLU A 90 14.21 4.37 -7.27
CA GLU A 90 15.41 5.19 -7.07
C GLU A 90 15.11 6.42 -6.22
N GLN A 91 14.05 7.16 -6.55
CA GLN A 91 13.63 8.33 -5.77
C GLN A 91 13.33 7.98 -4.31
N LEU A 92 12.65 6.84 -4.07
CA LEU A 92 12.35 6.36 -2.71
C LEU A 92 13.62 5.92 -1.97
N ARG A 93 14.58 5.31 -2.66
CA ARG A 93 15.88 4.95 -2.08
C ARG A 93 16.65 6.20 -1.66
N GLU A 94 16.77 7.18 -2.54
CA GLU A 94 17.45 8.44 -2.21
C GLU A 94 16.75 9.17 -1.06
N ARG A 95 15.42 9.22 -1.06
CA ARG A 95 14.63 9.74 0.06
C ARG A 95 14.98 9.04 1.36
N ASP A 96 15.03 7.71 1.37
CA ASP A 96 15.30 6.93 2.58
C ASP A 96 16.75 7.13 3.06
N VAL A 97 17.73 7.26 2.15
CA VAL A 97 19.12 7.65 2.47
C VAL A 97 19.16 9.04 3.10
N ARG A 98 18.50 10.04 2.50
CA ARG A 98 18.44 11.41 3.02
C ARG A 98 17.82 11.48 4.41
N LEU A 99 16.80 10.66 4.67
CA LEU A 99 16.14 10.59 5.97
C LEU A 99 16.88 9.72 7.00
N GLY A 100 18.03 9.13 6.65
CA GLY A 100 18.76 8.21 7.52
C GLY A 100 17.99 6.91 7.84
N LYS A 101 16.98 6.59 7.03
CA LYS A 101 16.13 5.38 7.15
C LYS A 101 16.58 4.26 6.23
N ASP A 102 17.75 4.41 5.61
CA ASP A 102 18.27 3.38 4.71
C ASP A 102 18.53 2.09 5.49
N PRO A 103 17.89 0.97 5.11
CA PRO A 103 18.02 -0.30 5.83
C PRO A 103 19.33 -1.04 5.49
N ASP A 104 20.14 -0.55 4.54
CA ASP A 104 21.42 -1.13 4.11
C ASP A 104 22.61 -0.49 4.85
N ARG A 105 22.45 0.76 5.30
CA ARG A 105 23.34 1.43 6.25
C ARG A 105 23.23 0.69 7.58
N HIS A 106 24.07 -0.33 7.74
CA HIS A 106 24.35 -1.07 8.96
C HIS A 106 24.08 -0.17 10.17
N MET A 107 23.07 -0.52 10.99
CA MET A 107 22.88 0.07 12.32
C MET A 107 24.17 -0.21 13.10
N GLY A 108 25.10 0.73 13.06
CA GLY A 108 26.15 0.82 14.06
C GLY A 108 25.46 0.99 15.40
N ILE A 109 25.71 0.05 16.30
CA ILE A 109 25.68 0.18 17.76
C ILE A 109 25.17 1.54 18.28
N GLY A 110 24.00 1.51 18.92
CA GLY A 110 23.42 2.63 19.64
C GLY A 110 22.68 2.15 20.87
N GLU A 111 23.32 1.25 21.62
CA GLU A 111 23.09 1.18 23.06
C GLU A 111 23.69 2.47 23.64
N GLU A 112 22.86 3.40 24.14
CA GLU A 112 23.06 4.13 25.41
C GLU A 112 22.08 5.32 25.56
N ALA A 113 21.38 5.27 26.70
CA ALA A 113 20.88 6.36 27.54
C ALA A 113 19.87 7.41 27.01
N MET A 114 18.60 7.25 27.41
CA MET A 114 17.88 8.31 28.13
C MET A 114 16.75 7.72 29.00
N THR A 115 17.11 7.27 30.18
CA THR A 115 16.25 7.35 31.37
C THR A 115 17.21 7.62 32.53
N LEU A 116 17.29 8.89 32.93
CA LEU A 116 17.66 9.29 34.27
C LEU A 116 16.39 9.28 35.13
#